data_AF-A0A7X7MDU8-F1
#
_entry.id   AF-A0A7X7MDU8-F1
#
_cell.length_a   1.000
_cell.length_b   1.000
_cell.length_c   1.000
_cell.angle_alpha   90.00
_cell.angle_beta   90.00
_cell.angle_gamma   90.00
#
_symmetry.space_group_name_H-M   'P 1'
#
loop_
_entity.id
_entity.type
_entity.pdbx_description
1 polymer ?
#
loop_
_entity_poly.entity_id
_entity_poly.type
_entity_poly.pdbx_seq_one_letter_code
_entity_poly.pdbx_strand_id
1 'polypeptide(L)'
;MAIDPICGMTVDEAEGLRAERGRQTYYFCCDHCRRKFLAGSDAATQAPAPAGTDYVCPMHPEVRQAHPGDCIKCGMPLEPEALAPGTDEAEAGERRALLRRLVAAGILTLPVFALAMAHLTPWPAFRALAGSDISRWAQAVLATPVVLWAAWFFFVRAWRSLCAGSLNMFTLISLGVGAAYGFSVLALLWPSLFPQTLQHHGRVGIYFEAAAMITVLVQLGQYLEHRARSRTGSAIRALLDLAPPTARRLDADGDRDIPL
;
A
#
# COMPACT_ATOMS: atom_id res chain seq x y z
N MET A 1 -11.61 2.99 -28.05
CA MET A 1 -11.91 2.59 -26.65
C MET A 1 -10.70 2.96 -25.83
N ALA A 2 -10.89 3.82 -24.84
CA ALA A 2 -9.83 4.29 -23.95
C ALA A 2 -9.92 3.60 -22.58
N ILE A 3 -8.84 3.61 -21.81
CA ILE A 3 -8.82 3.05 -20.44
C ILE A 3 -8.77 4.20 -19.45
N ASP A 4 -9.68 4.18 -18.47
CA ASP A 4 -9.66 5.15 -17.37
C ASP A 4 -8.39 4.96 -16.52
N PRO A 5 -7.50 5.97 -16.44
CA PRO A 5 -6.20 5.83 -15.77
C PRO A 5 -6.29 5.74 -14.23
N ILE A 6 -7.47 6.02 -13.64
CA ILE A 6 -7.69 5.97 -12.20
C ILE A 6 -8.23 4.62 -11.74
N CYS A 7 -9.10 3.99 -12.53
CA CYS A 7 -9.79 2.75 -12.14
C CYS A 7 -9.58 1.56 -13.09
N GLY A 8 -9.01 1.77 -14.28
CA GLY A 8 -8.74 0.72 -15.26
C GLY A 8 -9.96 0.24 -16.06
N MET A 9 -11.12 0.90 -15.94
CA MET A 9 -12.30 0.55 -16.73
C MET A 9 -12.14 0.98 -18.20
N THR A 10 -12.64 0.15 -19.12
CA THR A 10 -12.72 0.50 -20.54
C THR A 10 -13.86 1.49 -20.76
N VAL A 11 -13.56 2.60 -21.43
CA VAL A 11 -14.47 3.71 -21.68
C VAL A 11 -14.57 3.92 -23.19
N ASP A 12 -15.78 4.13 -23.69
CA ASP A 12 -15.98 4.57 -25.06
C ASP A 12 -15.55 6.03 -25.20
N GLU A 13 -14.76 6.33 -26.23
CA GLU A 13 -14.22 7.69 -26.47
C GLU A 13 -15.31 8.68 -26.89
N ALA A 14 -16.44 8.18 -27.42
CA ALA A 14 -17.57 9.01 -27.81
C ALA A 14 -18.45 9.45 -26.62
N GLU A 15 -18.52 8.65 -25.55
CA GLU A 15 -19.43 8.87 -24.41
C GLU A 15 -18.70 9.19 -23.10
N GLY A 16 -17.41 8.89 -23.03
CA GLY A 16 -16.57 9.05 -21.85
C GLY A 16 -16.33 10.50 -21.46
N LEU A 17 -16.25 10.75 -20.15
CA LEU A 17 -15.82 12.05 -19.63
C LEU A 17 -14.35 12.28 -19.99
N ARG A 18 -14.00 13.49 -20.44
CA ARG A 18 -12.63 13.81 -20.87
C ARG A 18 -11.96 14.86 -19.99
N ALA A 19 -10.64 14.78 -19.87
CA ALA A 19 -9.79 15.85 -19.34
C ALA A 19 -8.47 15.91 -20.10
N GLU A 20 -7.95 17.13 -20.26
CA GLU A 20 -6.66 17.38 -20.90
C GLU A 20 -5.59 17.66 -19.85
N ARG A 21 -4.43 17.01 -19.99
CA ARG A 21 -3.26 17.28 -19.16
C ARG A 21 -2.02 17.22 -20.04
N GLY A 22 -1.36 18.36 -20.24
CA GLY A 22 -0.30 18.49 -21.23
C GLY A 22 -0.86 18.50 -22.66
N ARG A 23 -0.31 17.66 -23.56
CA ARG A 23 -0.74 17.50 -24.97
C ARG A 23 -1.58 16.24 -25.23
N GLN A 24 -2.08 15.58 -24.18
CA GLN A 24 -2.86 14.33 -24.28
C GLN A 24 -4.24 14.48 -23.65
N THR A 25 -5.24 13.88 -24.29
CA THR A 25 -6.63 13.80 -23.84
C THR A 25 -6.86 12.44 -23.16
N TYR A 26 -7.34 12.46 -21.92
CA TYR A 26 -7.66 11.27 -21.14
C TYR A 26 -9.17 11.10 -21.00
N TYR A 27 -9.63 9.85 -20.97
CA TYR A 27 -11.04 9.49 -20.85
C TYR A 27 -11.32 8.80 -19.51
N PHE A 28 -12.51 9.04 -18.94
CA PHE A 28 -12.89 8.62 -17.59
C PHE A 28 -14.27 8.00 -17.58
N CYS A 29 -14.45 6.95 -16.77
CA CYS A 29 -15.72 6.26 -16.61
C CYS A 29 -16.73 7.08 -15.80
N CYS A 30 -16.25 7.99 -14.94
CA CYS A 30 -17.11 8.81 -14.08
C CYS A 30 -16.43 10.11 -13.65
N ASP A 31 -17.25 11.05 -13.17
CA ASP A 31 -16.80 12.38 -12.75
C ASP A 31 -15.91 12.34 -11.49
N HIS A 32 -16.02 11.27 -10.69
CA HIS A 32 -15.12 11.03 -9.55
C HIS A 32 -13.69 10.73 -10.01
N CYS A 33 -13.50 9.84 -11.00
CA CYS A 33 -12.20 9.54 -11.58
C CYS A 33 -11.58 10.78 -12.24
N ARG A 34 -12.37 11.53 -13.01
CA ARG A 34 -11.94 12.79 -13.62
C ARG A 34 -11.47 13.81 -12.58
N ARG A 35 -12.24 14.03 -11.51
CA ARG A 35 -11.87 14.96 -10.43
C ARG A 35 -10.61 14.52 -9.70
N LYS A 36 -10.44 13.23 -9.43
CA LYS A 36 -9.24 12.69 -8.79
C LYS A 36 -7.99 12.85 -9.67
N PHE A 37 -8.15 12.69 -10.98
CA PHE A 37 -7.09 12.95 -11.96
C PHE A 37 -6.70 14.44 -12.05
N LEU A 38 -7.68 15.34 -12.02
CA LEU A 38 -7.47 16.80 -12.05
C LEU A 38 -6.92 17.35 -10.72
N ALA A 39 -7.30 16.75 -9.59
CA ALA A 39 -6.88 17.17 -8.25
C ALA A 39 -5.42 16.83 -7.92
N GLY A 40 -4.67 16.24 -8.86
CA GLY A 40 -3.24 16.02 -8.70
C GLY A 40 -2.89 15.05 -7.56
N SER A 41 -3.75 14.07 -7.24
CA SER A 41 -3.34 13.02 -6.31
C SER A 41 -2.18 12.25 -6.94
N ASP A 42 -1.09 12.10 -6.18
CA ASP A 42 0.23 11.51 -6.50
C ASP A 42 0.23 10.09 -7.10
N ALA A 43 -0.91 9.57 -7.57
CA ALA A 43 -1.05 8.28 -8.24
C ALA A 43 -0.76 8.34 -9.76
N ALA A 44 -0.57 9.52 -10.36
CA ALA A 44 -0.44 9.68 -11.81
C ALA A 44 0.81 10.46 -12.25
N THR A 45 1.91 10.39 -11.48
CA THR A 45 3.22 10.92 -11.91
C THR A 45 4.25 9.81 -12.00
N GLN A 46 3.88 8.68 -12.60
CA GLN A 46 4.85 7.96 -13.41
C GLN A 46 4.62 8.48 -14.83
N ALA A 47 5.62 9.17 -15.39
CA ALA A 47 5.64 9.46 -16.82
C ALA A 47 5.34 8.15 -17.54
N PRO A 48 4.44 8.12 -18.55
CA PRO A 48 4.17 6.89 -19.28
C PRO A 48 5.52 6.41 -19.80
N ALA A 49 5.93 5.24 -19.31
CA ALA A 49 7.07 4.55 -19.86
C ALA A 49 6.80 4.35 -21.36
N PRO A 50 7.83 4.45 -22.22
CA PRO A 50 7.64 4.40 -23.67
C PRO A 50 6.80 3.17 -24.04
N ALA A 51 5.88 3.34 -24.99
CA ALA A 51 4.97 2.28 -25.41
C ALA A 51 5.76 0.99 -25.71
N GLY A 52 5.50 -0.07 -24.95
CA GLY A 52 6.21 -1.35 -25.04
C GLY A 52 7.13 -1.73 -23.87
N THR A 53 7.18 -0.97 -22.78
CA THR A 53 7.85 -1.42 -21.55
C THR A 53 7.01 -2.46 -20.81
N ASP A 54 7.53 -3.68 -20.71
CA ASP A 54 7.02 -4.69 -19.80
C ASP A 54 7.25 -4.27 -18.34
N TYR A 55 6.28 -4.54 -17.48
CA TYR A 55 6.33 -4.33 -16.04
C TYR A 55 6.50 -5.69 -15.36
N VAL A 56 7.54 -5.82 -14.54
CA VAL A 56 7.94 -7.06 -13.89
C VAL A 56 7.71 -6.97 -12.39
N CYS A 57 7.29 -8.08 -11.79
CA CYS A 57 7.24 -8.18 -10.35
C CYS A 57 8.66 -8.42 -9.79
N PRO A 58 9.19 -7.57 -8.89
CA PRO A 58 10.55 -7.71 -8.36
C PRO A 58 10.75 -9.03 -7.57
N MET A 59 9.67 -9.65 -7.09
CA MET A 59 9.72 -10.96 -6.43
C MET A 59 9.36 -12.16 -7.30
N HIS A 60 8.74 -11.93 -8.45
CA HIS A 60 8.27 -13.00 -9.33
C HIS A 60 8.66 -12.58 -10.76
N PRO A 61 9.91 -12.80 -11.17
CA PRO A 61 10.42 -12.36 -12.48
C PRO A 61 9.63 -12.94 -13.66
N GLU A 62 8.94 -14.05 -13.42
CA GLU A 62 8.01 -14.73 -14.33
C GLU A 62 6.73 -13.92 -14.61
N VAL A 63 6.37 -12.97 -13.73
CA VAL A 63 5.17 -12.13 -13.87
C VAL A 63 5.57 -10.85 -14.59
N ARG A 64 5.24 -10.78 -15.89
CA ARG A 64 5.43 -9.63 -16.78
C ARG A 64 4.09 -9.14 -17.31
N GLN A 65 3.84 -7.84 -17.26
CA GLN A 65 2.59 -7.24 -17.76
C GLN A 65 2.91 -5.99 -18.57
N ALA A 66 2.20 -5.76 -19.68
CA ALA A 66 2.40 -4.56 -20.51
C ALA A 66 1.83 -3.27 -19.89
N HIS A 67 1.32 -3.33 -18.66
CA HIS A 67 0.69 -2.22 -17.96
C HIS A 67 1.16 -2.14 -16.51
N PRO A 68 1.18 -0.93 -15.91
CA PRO A 68 1.36 -0.81 -14.47
C PRO A 68 0.22 -1.52 -13.74
N GLY A 69 0.50 -2.07 -12.57
CA GLY A 69 -0.47 -2.86 -11.82
C GLY A 69 0.17 -3.57 -10.65
N ASP A 70 -0.59 -4.45 -10.00
CA ASP A 70 -0.10 -5.31 -8.93
C ASP A 70 0.12 -6.74 -9.45
N CYS A 71 1.19 -7.38 -9.00
CA CYS A 71 1.53 -8.75 -9.34
C CYS A 71 0.41 -9.72 -8.94
N ILE A 72 0.02 -10.61 -9.87
CA ILE A 72 -0.99 -11.64 -9.62
C ILE A 72 -0.59 -12.71 -8.58
N LYS A 73 0.72 -12.89 -8.34
CA LYS A 73 1.23 -13.89 -7.37
C LYS A 73 1.32 -13.31 -5.96
N CYS A 74 2.02 -12.18 -5.79
CA CYS A 74 2.22 -11.59 -4.46
C CYS A 74 1.47 -10.29 -4.21
N GLY A 75 0.88 -9.66 -5.23
CA GLY A 75 0.19 -8.37 -5.12
C GLY A 75 1.09 -7.16 -4.95
N MET A 76 2.40 -7.27 -5.16
CA MET A 76 3.29 -6.10 -5.14
C MET A 76 3.13 -5.27 -6.41
N PRO A 77 3.31 -3.94 -6.33
CA PRO A 77 3.32 -3.10 -7.53
C PRO A 77 4.40 -3.62 -8.49
N LEU A 78 4.03 -3.72 -9.77
CA LEU A 78 4.96 -4.07 -10.83
C LEU A 78 5.84 -2.87 -11.15
N GLU A 79 7.12 -3.13 -11.33
CA GLU A 79 8.11 -2.13 -11.69
C GLU A 79 8.44 -2.27 -13.19
N PRO A 80 8.64 -1.18 -13.94
CA PRO A 80 9.02 -1.27 -15.34
C PRO A 80 10.35 -2.03 -15.50
N GLU A 81 10.39 -3.00 -16.43
CA GLU A 81 11.56 -3.85 -16.74
C GLU A 81 12.68 -3.05 -17.39
N ALA A 82 12.32 -2.09 -18.25
CA ALA A 82 13.26 -1.06 -18.62
C ALA A 82 13.56 -0.26 -17.36
N LEU A 83 14.83 -0.22 -16.98
CA LEU A 83 15.35 0.76 -16.02
C LEU A 83 15.13 2.16 -16.59
N ALA A 84 13.88 2.62 -16.59
CA ALA A 84 13.59 4.03 -16.70
C ALA A 84 14.35 4.68 -15.52
N PRO A 85 15.10 5.76 -15.76
CA PRO A 85 15.70 6.51 -14.68
C PRO A 85 14.57 7.06 -13.81
N GLY A 86 14.17 6.28 -12.81
CA GLY A 86 13.47 6.81 -11.67
C GLY A 86 14.43 7.81 -11.05
N THR A 87 14.09 9.09 -11.12
CA THR A 87 14.90 10.09 -10.42
C THR A 87 14.94 9.67 -8.95
N ASP A 88 16.11 9.74 -8.32
CA ASP A 88 16.27 9.41 -6.88
C ASP A 88 15.22 10.14 -6.01
N GLU A 89 14.74 11.28 -6.49
CA GLU A 89 13.67 12.09 -5.92
C GLU A 89 12.30 11.39 -5.91
N ALA A 90 11.91 10.68 -6.98
CA ALA A 90 10.65 9.95 -7.08
C ALA A 90 10.61 8.76 -6.10
N GLU A 91 11.68 7.95 -6.08
CA GLU A 91 11.82 6.83 -5.12
C GLU A 91 11.88 7.33 -3.67
N ALA A 92 12.50 8.50 -3.43
CA ALA A 92 12.49 9.13 -2.12
C ALA A 92 11.08 9.61 -1.71
N GLY A 93 10.28 10.09 -2.66
CA GLY A 93 8.88 10.48 -2.44
C GLY A 93 8.00 9.32 -1.99
N GLU A 94 8.06 8.19 -2.69
CA GLU A 94 7.29 6.97 -2.37
C GLU A 94 7.67 6.41 -0.99
N ARG A 95 8.97 6.30 -0.71
CA ARG A 95 9.47 5.87 0.61
C ARG A 95 9.04 6.81 1.74
N ARG A 96 9.00 8.13 1.50
CA ARG A 96 8.46 9.10 2.47
C ARG A 96 6.95 8.94 2.64
N ALA A 97 6.19 8.61 1.60
CA ALA A 97 4.75 8.36 1.71
C ALA A 97 4.46 7.10 2.56
N LEU A 98 5.19 6.01 2.31
CA LEU A 98 5.12 4.78 3.12
C LEU A 98 5.51 5.03 4.57
N LEU A 99 6.59 5.78 4.81
CA LEU A 99 7.03 6.14 6.16
C LEU A 99 5.98 7.00 6.88
N ARG A 100 5.39 8.00 6.21
CA ARG A 100 4.32 8.83 6.81
C ARG A 100 3.12 8.00 7.23
N ARG A 101 2.68 7.05 6.38
CA ARG A 101 1.57 6.13 6.70
C ARG A 101 1.91 5.22 7.88
N LEU A 102 3.14 4.68 7.92
CA LEU A 102 3.63 3.85 9.02
C LEU A 102 3.67 4.62 10.34
N VAL A 103 4.24 5.83 10.33
CA VAL A 103 4.34 6.69 11.51
C VAL A 103 2.96 7.11 12.00
N ALA A 104 2.06 7.52 11.10
CA ALA A 104 0.69 7.87 11.45
C ALA A 104 -0.05 6.69 12.10
N ALA A 105 0.06 5.49 11.52
CA ALA A 105 -0.52 4.28 12.10
C ALA A 105 0.13 3.94 13.45
N GLY A 106 1.45 4.04 13.57
CA GLY A 106 2.18 3.78 14.81
C GLY A 106 1.77 4.73 15.95
N ILE A 107 1.61 6.03 15.66
CA ILE A 107 1.15 7.03 16.64
C ILE A 107 -0.26 6.70 17.14
N LEU A 108 -1.16 6.21 16.29
CA LEU A 108 -2.51 5.82 16.68
C LEU A 108 -2.54 4.49 17.45
N THR A 109 -1.71 3.52 17.05
CA THR A 109 -1.67 2.20 17.71
C THR A 109 -0.99 2.24 19.07
N LEU A 110 -0.02 3.13 19.29
CA LEU A 110 0.73 3.17 20.55
C LEU A 110 -0.16 3.46 21.78
N PRO A 111 -1.09 4.44 21.74
CA PRO A 111 -2.09 4.61 22.80
C PRO A 111 -3.05 3.41 22.95
N VAL A 112 -3.46 2.77 21.85
CA VAL A 112 -4.31 1.56 21.90
C VAL A 112 -3.59 0.44 22.66
N PHE A 113 -2.33 0.20 22.33
CA PHE A 113 -1.49 -0.78 23.01
C PHE A 113 -1.31 -0.44 24.49
N ALA A 114 -1.04 0.82 24.81
CA ALA A 114 -0.90 1.28 26.20
C ALA A 114 -2.19 1.08 27.01
N LEU A 115 -3.36 1.40 26.42
CA LEU A 115 -4.67 1.18 27.06
C LEU A 115 -4.97 -0.30 27.27
N ALA A 116 -4.63 -1.15 26.30
CA ALA A 116 -4.82 -2.59 26.42
C ALA A 116 -3.92 -3.20 27.51
N MET A 117 -2.68 -2.74 27.64
CA MET A 117 -1.71 -3.23 28.63
C MET A 117 -1.85 -2.59 30.02
N ALA A 118 -2.68 -1.55 30.17
CA ALA A 118 -2.83 -0.80 31.42
C ALA A 118 -3.30 -1.66 32.62
N HIS A 119 -3.95 -2.81 32.38
CA HIS A 119 -4.36 -3.73 33.45
C HIS A 119 -3.19 -4.45 34.14
N LEU A 120 -2.06 -4.61 33.43
CA LEU A 120 -0.82 -5.22 33.92
C LEU A 120 0.04 -4.24 34.74
N THR A 121 -0.22 -2.94 34.63
CA THR A 121 0.55 -1.91 35.33
C THR A 121 0.12 -1.84 36.81
N PRO A 122 1.08 -1.75 37.77
CA PRO A 122 0.77 -1.65 39.20
C PRO A 122 0.13 -0.31 39.63
N TRP A 123 -0.01 0.66 38.72
CA TRP A 123 -0.64 1.95 39.02
C TRP A 123 -2.18 1.89 39.03
N PRO A 124 -2.84 2.27 40.14
CA PRO A 124 -4.29 2.14 40.28
C PRO A 124 -5.09 3.04 39.34
N ALA A 125 -4.59 4.23 38.99
CA ALA A 125 -5.25 5.13 38.04
C ALA A 125 -5.32 4.52 36.61
N PHE A 126 -4.25 3.86 36.17
CA PHE A 126 -4.22 3.18 34.87
C PHE A 126 -5.16 1.97 34.83
N ARG A 127 -5.25 1.21 35.93
CA ARG A 127 -6.18 0.08 36.05
C ARG A 127 -7.64 0.51 36.02
N ALA A 128 -7.99 1.60 36.71
CA ALA A 128 -9.35 2.15 36.68
C ALA A 128 -9.73 2.65 35.28
N LEU A 129 -8.78 3.30 34.58
CA LEU A 129 -8.98 3.72 33.19
C LEU A 129 -9.17 2.51 32.26
N ALA A 130 -8.35 1.47 32.40
CA ALA A 130 -8.37 0.27 31.57
C ALA A 130 -9.71 -0.48 31.61
N GLY A 131 -10.34 -0.56 32.80
CA GLY A 131 -11.62 -1.24 33.01
C GLY A 131 -12.85 -0.42 32.64
N SER A 132 -12.70 0.85 32.25
CA SER A 132 -13.81 1.74 31.91
C SER A 132 -14.30 1.52 30.48
N ASP A 133 -15.60 1.75 30.25
CA ASP A 133 -16.17 1.70 28.89
C ASP A 133 -15.57 2.80 27.99
N ILE A 134 -15.07 3.89 28.59
CA ILE A 134 -14.32 4.97 27.92
C ILE A 134 -13.06 4.41 27.25
N SER A 135 -12.29 3.55 27.94
CA SER A 135 -11.09 2.91 27.34
C SER A 135 -11.45 2.02 26.16
N ARG A 136 -12.53 1.24 26.25
CA ARG A 136 -12.99 0.36 25.16
C ARG A 136 -13.39 1.18 23.92
N TRP A 137 -14.15 2.25 24.11
CA TRP A 137 -14.50 3.17 23.03
C TRP A 137 -13.29 3.91 22.45
N ALA A 138 -12.36 4.36 23.30
CA ALA A 138 -11.13 5.00 22.85
C ALA A 138 -10.29 4.05 21.97
N GLN A 139 -10.15 2.78 22.37
CA GLN A 139 -9.47 1.77 21.58
C GLN A 139 -10.16 1.55 20.22
N ALA A 140 -11.49 1.47 20.19
CA ALA A 140 -12.24 1.34 18.94
C ALA A 140 -12.03 2.54 18.00
N VAL A 141 -12.14 3.77 18.52
CA VAL A 141 -11.97 5.00 17.74
C VAL A 141 -10.56 5.13 17.18
N LEU A 142 -9.54 4.79 17.96
CA LEU A 142 -8.14 4.87 17.53
C LEU A 142 -7.72 3.72 16.60
N ALA A 143 -8.23 2.50 16.82
CA ALA A 143 -7.90 1.34 15.98
C ALA A 143 -8.62 1.38 14.62
N THR A 144 -9.80 2.00 14.54
CA THR A 144 -10.58 2.12 13.30
C THR A 144 -9.80 2.75 12.13
N PRO A 145 -9.18 3.93 12.25
CA PRO A 145 -8.36 4.49 11.17
C PRO A 145 -7.12 3.64 10.88
N VAL A 146 -6.53 2.97 11.87
CA VAL A 146 -5.38 2.07 11.63
C VAL A 146 -5.82 0.90 10.74
N VAL A 147 -6.92 0.23 11.08
CA VAL A 147 -7.39 -0.94 10.33
C VAL A 147 -8.01 -0.52 8.99
N LEU A 148 -8.90 0.46 8.97
CA LEU A 148 -9.64 0.80 7.74
C LEU A 148 -8.82 1.64 6.76
N TRP A 149 -8.02 2.60 7.23
CA TRP A 149 -7.20 3.43 6.34
C TRP A 149 -5.80 2.83 6.14
N ALA A 150 -5.09 2.52 7.23
CA ALA A 150 -3.71 2.03 7.11
C ALA A 150 -3.62 0.59 6.61
N ALA A 151 -4.61 -0.28 6.86
CA ALA A 151 -4.66 -1.65 6.34
C ALA A 151 -5.42 -1.79 4.99
N TRP A 152 -6.00 -0.71 4.45
CA TRP A 152 -6.83 -0.77 3.22
C TRP A 152 -6.18 -1.55 2.07
N PHE A 153 -4.91 -1.28 1.79
CA PHE A 153 -4.16 -1.94 0.72
C PHE A 153 -4.03 -3.45 0.93
N PHE A 154 -3.96 -3.93 2.18
CA PHE A 154 -3.92 -5.36 2.48
C PHE A 154 -5.26 -6.02 2.14
N PHE A 155 -6.38 -5.39 2.48
CA PHE A 155 -7.71 -5.90 2.16
C PHE A 155 -7.94 -5.98 0.65
N VAL A 156 -7.53 -4.95 -0.10
CA VAL A 156 -7.62 -4.96 -1.57
C VAL A 156 -6.78 -6.11 -2.16
N ARG A 157 -5.54 -6.31 -1.68
CA ARG A 157 -4.68 -7.42 -2.13
C ARG A 157 -5.22 -8.79 -1.76
N ALA A 158 -5.75 -8.93 -0.55
CA ALA A 158 -6.38 -10.16 -0.10
C ALA A 158 -7.60 -10.49 -0.96
N TRP A 159 -8.47 -9.51 -1.24
CA TRP A 159 -9.65 -9.70 -2.08
C TRP A 159 -9.26 -10.16 -3.49
N ARG A 160 -8.27 -9.52 -4.11
CA ARG A 160 -7.76 -9.93 -5.43
C ARG A 160 -7.16 -11.33 -5.41
N SER A 161 -6.40 -11.68 -4.36
CA SER A 161 -5.81 -13.01 -4.17
C SER A 161 -6.87 -14.10 -3.98
N LEU A 162 -7.96 -13.78 -3.27
CA LEU A 162 -9.14 -14.64 -3.15
C LEU A 162 -9.83 -14.84 -4.51
N CYS A 163 -10.08 -13.76 -5.26
CA CYS A 163 -10.66 -13.85 -6.60
C CYS A 163 -9.78 -14.63 -7.59
N ALA A 164 -8.46 -14.52 -7.47
CA ALA A 164 -7.50 -15.23 -8.31
C ALA A 164 -7.27 -16.69 -7.87
N GLY A 165 -7.79 -17.12 -6.73
CA GLY A 165 -7.59 -18.47 -6.18
C GLY A 165 -6.18 -18.75 -5.66
N SER A 166 -5.31 -17.74 -5.54
CA SER A 166 -3.92 -17.87 -5.13
C SER A 166 -3.71 -17.35 -3.70
N LEU A 167 -3.95 -18.19 -2.69
CA LEU A 167 -3.80 -17.80 -1.28
C LEU A 167 -2.37 -17.34 -0.95
N ASN A 168 -2.24 -16.18 -0.34
CA ASN A 168 -0.96 -15.55 -0.02
C ASN A 168 -0.93 -14.94 1.39
N MET A 169 0.22 -14.38 1.78
CA MET A 169 0.41 -13.75 3.09
C MET A 169 -0.65 -12.67 3.41
N PHE A 170 -1.08 -11.89 2.42
CA PHE A 170 -2.08 -10.82 2.61
C PHE A 170 -3.47 -11.39 2.91
N THR A 171 -3.83 -12.55 2.37
CA THR A 171 -5.10 -13.22 2.71
C THR A 171 -5.15 -13.61 4.19
N LEU A 172 -4.08 -14.22 4.70
CA LEU A 172 -3.99 -14.61 6.11
C LEU A 172 -4.03 -13.39 7.04
N ILE A 173 -3.26 -12.36 6.73
CA ILE A 173 -3.22 -11.12 7.54
C ILE A 173 -4.59 -10.44 7.54
N SER A 174 -5.22 -10.30 6.37
CA SER A 174 -6.51 -9.63 6.25
C SER A 174 -7.62 -10.41 6.94
N LEU A 175 -7.58 -11.75 6.90
CA LEU A 175 -8.50 -12.59 7.65
C LEU A 175 -8.31 -12.39 9.16
N GLY A 176 -7.08 -12.43 9.66
CA GLY A 176 -6.80 -12.26 11.09
C GLY A 176 -7.17 -10.86 11.62
N VAL A 177 -6.72 -9.81 10.95
CA VAL A 177 -7.03 -8.41 11.32
C VAL A 177 -8.53 -8.14 11.17
N GLY A 178 -9.15 -8.62 10.09
CA GLY A 178 -10.59 -8.48 9.84
C GLY A 178 -11.44 -9.21 10.88
N ALA A 179 -11.07 -10.44 11.24
CA ALA A 179 -11.77 -11.22 12.26
C ALA A 179 -11.62 -10.58 13.65
N ALA A 180 -10.41 -10.17 14.04
CA ALA A 180 -10.16 -9.51 15.32
C ALA A 180 -10.90 -8.18 15.45
N TYR A 181 -10.85 -7.35 14.40
CA TYR A 181 -11.57 -6.07 14.38
C TYR A 181 -13.09 -6.28 14.37
N GLY A 182 -13.60 -7.16 13.51
CA GLY A 182 -15.03 -7.47 13.42
C GLY A 182 -15.57 -8.02 14.73
N PHE A 183 -14.89 -9.00 15.33
CA PHE A 183 -15.25 -9.52 16.66
C PHE A 183 -15.29 -8.40 17.70
N SER A 184 -14.28 -7.53 17.73
CA SER A 184 -14.20 -6.44 18.70
C SER A 184 -15.32 -5.41 18.53
N VAL A 185 -15.72 -5.11 17.30
CA VAL A 185 -16.87 -4.25 17.00
C VAL A 185 -18.17 -4.90 17.47
N LEU A 186 -18.38 -6.19 17.17
CA LEU A 186 -19.56 -6.92 17.65
C LEU A 186 -19.61 -6.99 19.18
N ALA A 187 -18.49 -7.27 19.83
CA ALA A 187 -18.34 -7.33 21.29
C ALA A 187 -18.54 -5.97 21.98
N LEU A 188 -18.31 -4.86 21.27
CA LEU A 188 -18.51 -3.51 21.78
C LEU A 188 -19.97 -3.05 21.61
N LEU A 189 -20.57 -3.27 20.43
CA LEU A 189 -21.91 -2.78 20.10
C LEU A 189 -23.03 -3.68 20.61
N TRP A 190 -22.82 -5.00 20.59
CA TRP A 190 -23.84 -5.99 20.94
C TRP A 190 -23.30 -7.05 21.92
N PRO A 191 -22.98 -6.66 23.17
CA PRO A 191 -22.50 -7.59 24.17
C PRO A 191 -23.53 -8.69 24.50
N SER A 192 -24.83 -8.41 24.33
CA SER A 192 -25.93 -9.34 24.58
C SER A 192 -26.01 -10.52 23.61
N LEU A 193 -25.33 -10.46 22.46
CA LEU A 193 -25.25 -11.59 21.53
C LEU A 193 -24.34 -12.72 22.03
N PHE A 194 -23.47 -12.43 23.00
CA PHE A 194 -22.50 -13.38 23.51
C PHE A 194 -23.03 -14.14 24.73
N PRO A 195 -22.75 -15.45 24.88
CA PRO A 195 -23.07 -16.23 26.08
C PRO A 195 -22.52 -15.59 27.36
N GLN A 196 -23.24 -15.76 28.48
CA GLN A 196 -22.82 -15.22 29.79
C GLN A 196 -21.45 -15.75 30.25
N THR A 197 -21.03 -16.93 29.79
CA THR A 197 -19.71 -17.51 30.08
C THR A 197 -18.55 -16.70 29.50
N LEU A 198 -18.78 -15.96 28.41
CA LEU A 198 -17.80 -15.07 27.79
C LEU A 198 -17.91 -13.63 28.31
N GLN A 199 -18.89 -13.34 29.16
CA GLN A 199 -19.12 -12.03 29.75
C GLN A 199 -18.54 -11.96 31.17
N HIS A 200 -17.58 -11.08 31.39
CA HIS A 200 -17.15 -10.72 32.73
C HIS A 200 -17.74 -9.35 33.07
N HIS A 201 -18.66 -9.31 34.05
CA HIS A 201 -19.40 -8.08 34.42
C HIS A 201 -20.17 -7.44 33.24
N GLY A 202 -20.80 -8.27 32.39
CA GLY A 202 -21.55 -7.80 31.21
C GLY A 202 -20.66 -7.26 30.07
N ARG A 203 -19.33 -7.45 30.18
CA ARG A 203 -18.36 -7.03 29.17
C ARG A 203 -17.69 -8.24 28.54
N VAL A 204 -17.48 -8.16 27.23
CA VAL A 204 -16.75 -9.15 26.43
C VAL A 204 -15.35 -8.61 26.14
N GLY A 205 -14.35 -9.49 26.12
CA GLY A 205 -12.99 -9.13 25.70
C GLY A 205 -12.98 -8.47 24.32
N ILE A 206 -12.08 -7.52 24.11
CA ILE A 206 -11.86 -6.84 22.83
C ILE A 206 -10.42 -7.07 22.38
N TYR A 207 -10.19 -7.03 21.07
CA TYR A 207 -8.92 -7.33 20.41
C TYR A 207 -8.52 -6.24 19.41
N PHE A 208 -8.92 -4.98 19.67
CA PHE A 208 -8.56 -3.84 18.83
C PHE A 208 -7.04 -3.60 18.81
N GLU A 209 -6.36 -3.87 19.92
CA GLU A 209 -4.90 -3.80 20.04
C GLU A 209 -4.21 -4.81 19.12
N ALA A 210 -4.70 -6.05 19.05
CA ALA A 210 -4.13 -7.09 18.21
C ALA A 210 -4.26 -6.70 16.73
N ALA A 211 -5.45 -6.27 16.30
CA ALA A 211 -5.69 -5.83 14.93
C ALA A 211 -4.80 -4.63 14.54
N ALA A 212 -4.68 -3.63 15.41
CA ALA A 212 -3.88 -2.44 15.16
C ALA A 212 -2.36 -2.73 15.18
N MET A 213 -1.88 -3.58 16.10
CA MET A 213 -0.47 -3.96 16.18
C MET A 213 -0.02 -4.78 14.99
N ILE A 214 -0.80 -5.80 14.60
CA ILE A 214 -0.50 -6.60 13.41
C ILE A 214 -0.39 -5.68 12.18
N THR A 215 -1.32 -4.74 12.01
CA THR A 215 -1.31 -3.78 10.90
C THR A 215 -0.02 -2.94 10.86
N VAL A 216 0.44 -2.41 12.00
CA VAL A 216 1.66 -1.60 12.08
C VAL A 216 2.91 -2.44 11.84
N LEU A 217 3.01 -3.62 12.45
CA LEU A 217 4.18 -4.50 12.29
C LEU A 217 4.33 -4.99 10.84
N VAL A 218 3.22 -5.33 10.19
CA VAL A 218 3.23 -5.71 8.76
C VAL A 218 3.66 -4.53 7.88
N GLN A 219 3.14 -3.31 8.11
CA GLN A 219 3.60 -2.13 7.38
C GLN A 219 5.08 -1.83 7.61
N LEU A 220 5.58 -2.02 8.84
CA LEU A 220 7.00 -1.89 9.15
C LEU A 220 7.83 -2.89 8.35
N GLY A 221 7.40 -4.16 8.30
CA GLY A 221 8.04 -5.19 7.49
C GLY A 221 8.14 -4.80 6.00
N GLN A 222 7.03 -4.33 5.41
CA GLN A 222 7.00 -3.87 4.03
C GLN A 222 7.92 -2.66 3.79
N TYR A 223 7.98 -1.71 4.74
CA TYR A 223 8.89 -0.57 4.66
C TYR A 223 10.36 -1.01 4.69
N LEU A 224 10.71 -1.94 5.59
CA LEU A 224 12.08 -2.47 5.69
C LEU A 224 12.47 -3.25 4.42
N GLU A 225 11.55 -4.05 3.89
CA GLU A 225 11.73 -4.80 2.63
C GLU A 225 12.00 -3.84 1.45
N HIS A 226 11.17 -2.81 1.29
CA HIS A 226 11.34 -1.80 0.24
C HIS A 226 12.66 -1.02 0.42
N ARG A 227 13.00 -0.63 1.65
CA ARG A 227 14.26 0.07 1.95
C ARG A 227 15.48 -0.79 1.63
N ALA A 228 15.42 -2.09 1.90
CA ALA A 228 16.51 -3.00 1.59
C ALA A 228 16.70 -3.13 0.07
N ARG A 229 15.62 -3.38 -0.69
CA ARG A 229 15.68 -3.53 -2.16
C ARG A 229 16.13 -2.27 -2.89
N SER A 230 15.61 -1.12 -2.52
CA SER A 230 15.98 0.16 -3.16
C SER A 230 17.49 0.47 -3.01
N ARG A 231 18.11 0.12 -1.88
CA ARG A 231 19.56 0.31 -1.69
C ARG A 231 20.42 -0.60 -2.56
N THR A 232 20.04 -1.87 -2.73
CA THR A 232 20.76 -2.78 -3.63
C THR A 232 20.54 -2.41 -5.09
N GLY A 233 19.31 -2.01 -5.45
CA GLY A 233 18.98 -1.54 -6.79
C GLY A 233 19.82 -0.33 -7.21
N SER A 234 19.92 0.70 -6.35
CA SER A 234 20.71 1.91 -6.65
C SER A 234 22.20 1.61 -6.86
N ALA A 235 22.76 0.65 -6.12
CA ALA A 235 24.17 0.26 -6.27
C ALA A 235 24.43 -0.45 -7.61
N ILE A 236 23.52 -1.32 -8.04
CA ILE A 236 23.63 -2.01 -9.34
C ILE A 236 23.45 -1.00 -10.49
N ARG A 237 22.51 -0.06 -10.37
CA ARG A 237 22.32 1.03 -11.35
C ARG A 237 23.57 1.87 -11.52
N ALA A 238 24.19 2.28 -10.42
CA ALA A 238 25.44 3.05 -10.47
C ALA A 238 26.59 2.31 -11.18
N LEU A 239 26.61 0.96 -11.13
CA LEU A 239 27.58 0.16 -11.88
C LEU A 239 27.23 0.06 -13.37
N LEU A 240 25.95 -0.03 -13.72
CA LEU A 240 25.49 -0.05 -15.11
C LEU A 240 25.69 1.31 -15.80
N ASP A 241 25.50 2.42 -15.08
CA ASP A 241 25.70 3.78 -15.60
C ASP A 241 27.17 4.09 -15.94
N LEU A 242 28.12 3.30 -15.41
CA LEU A 242 29.54 3.41 -15.76
C LEU A 242 29.87 2.81 -17.14
N ALA A 243 28.97 2.02 -17.73
CA ALA A 243 29.15 1.53 -19.08
C ALA A 243 28.97 2.69 -20.07
N PRO A 244 30.01 3.06 -20.85
CA PRO A 244 29.89 4.15 -21.81
C PRO A 244 28.87 3.75 -22.89
N PRO A 245 27.93 4.64 -23.26
CA PRO A 245 26.92 4.35 -24.30
C PRO A 245 27.47 4.54 -25.72
N THR A 246 28.66 5.14 -25.86
CA THR A 246 29.25 5.53 -27.14
C THR A 246 30.70 5.07 -27.23
N ALA A 247 31.09 4.59 -28.40
CA ALA A 247 32.47 4.34 -28.77
C ALA A 247 32.94 5.37 -29.80
N ARG A 248 34.18 5.83 -29.69
CA ARG A 248 34.80 6.69 -30.72
C ARG A 248 35.43 5.82 -31.79
N ARG A 249 34.95 5.95 -33.03
CA ARG A 249 35.48 5.25 -34.21
C ARG A 249 36.44 6.16 -34.97
N LEU A 250 37.62 5.64 -35.30
CA LEU A 250 38.64 6.30 -36.11
C LEU A 250 38.51 5.81 -37.56
N ASP A 251 38.10 6.68 -38.49
CA ASP A 251 38.05 6.40 -39.93
C ASP A 251 39.05 7.30 -40.68
N ALA A 252 39.43 6.94 -41.91
CA ALA A 252 40.36 7.73 -42.74
C ALA A 252 39.86 9.14 -43.07
N ASP A 253 38.53 9.36 -43.00
CA ASP A 253 37.85 10.64 -43.26
C ASP A 253 37.56 11.45 -41.97
N GLY A 254 38.04 10.99 -40.80
CA GLY A 254 37.94 11.68 -39.51
C GLY A 254 37.22 10.91 -38.40
N ASP A 255 37.47 11.31 -37.15
CA ASP A 255 36.96 10.66 -35.94
C ASP A 255 35.47 10.95 -35.72
N ARG A 256 34.67 9.92 -35.42
CA ARG A 256 33.22 10.05 -35.14
C ARG A 256 32.81 9.20 -33.94
N ASP A 257 31.95 9.74 -33.08
CA ASP A 257 31.38 8.99 -31.96
C ASP A 257 30.13 8.24 -32.44
N ILE A 258 30.07 6.94 -32.18
CA ILE A 258 28.98 6.05 -32.55
C ILE A 258 28.41 5.38 -31.30
N PRO A 259 27.09 5.11 -31.23
CA PRO A 259 26.54 4.28 -30.17
C PRO A 259 27.11 2.85 -30.27
N LEU A 260 27.33 2.23 -29.11
CA LEU A 260 27.75 0.83 -29.00
C LEU A 260 26.63 -0.14 -29.41
#